data_AF-A0A166PSJ2-F1
#
_entry.id   AF-A0A166PSJ2-F1
#
_cell.length_a   1.000
_cell.length_b   1.000
_cell.length_c   1.000
_cell.angle_alpha   90.00
_cell.angle_beta   90.00
_cell.angle_gamma   90.00
#
_symmetry.space_group_name_H-M   'P 1'
#
loop_
_entity.id
_entity.type
_entity.pdbx_description
1 polymer ?
#
loop_
_entity_poly.entity_id
_entity_poly.type
_entity_poly.pdbx_seq_one_letter_code
_entity_poly.pdbx_strand_id
1 'polypeptide(L)'
;MDISGLWPRFINIRRGAYILAVLGIASNPWQILTSAATFLTAISGFGIFLAPMTGIMLADYLVVRKKTLVIEDLYVGDARSIYWYSHGVHWRAVLAWALGTWPTFPGFVMLLQDPTSESNWTKIFKIAFFIGLSISFVSFIAICAISPPPRLGEGLDYLDDSIVLAKDDGQMRISNATLSAVDALDEKAETA
;
A
#
# COMPACT_ATOMS: atom_id res chain seq x y z
N MET A 1 2.55 -13.59 -3.48
CA MET A 1 2.43 -12.50 -4.47
C MET A 1 3.51 -11.45 -4.24
N ASP A 2 3.78 -11.09 -2.99
CA ASP A 2 4.74 -10.02 -2.66
C ASP A 2 6.19 -10.35 -3.05
N ILE A 3 6.63 -11.60 -2.86
CA ILE A 3 8.00 -12.04 -3.22
C ILE A 3 8.26 -11.91 -4.73
N SER A 4 7.26 -12.20 -5.57
CA SER A 4 7.37 -12.00 -7.02
C SER A 4 7.35 -10.52 -7.43
N GLY A 5 6.78 -9.65 -6.60
CA GLY A 5 6.82 -8.20 -6.81
C GLY A 5 8.16 -7.57 -6.43
N LEU A 6 8.82 -8.09 -5.39
CA LEU A 6 10.14 -7.62 -4.94
C LEU A 6 11.29 -7.97 -5.90
N TRP A 7 11.30 -9.20 -6.42
CA TRP A 7 12.32 -9.66 -7.37
C TRP A 7 11.71 -10.37 -8.58
N PRO A 8 11.06 -9.62 -9.49
CA PRO A 8 10.37 -10.20 -10.65
C PRO A 8 11.33 -10.93 -11.59
N ARG A 9 12.61 -10.52 -11.64
CA ARG A 9 13.63 -11.15 -12.47
C ARG A 9 14.01 -12.57 -12.03
N PHE A 10 13.85 -12.90 -10.75
CA PHE A 10 14.31 -14.17 -10.19
C PHE A 10 13.16 -15.11 -9.76
N ILE A 11 12.01 -14.57 -9.35
CA ILE A 11 10.94 -15.33 -8.71
C ILE A 11 9.62 -15.20 -9.46
N ASN A 12 9.21 -16.30 -10.10
CA ASN A 12 7.87 -16.45 -10.64
C ASN A 12 6.85 -16.80 -9.55
N ILE A 13 5.56 -16.51 -9.77
CA ILE A 13 4.47 -16.76 -8.82
C ILE A 13 4.45 -18.21 -8.30
N ARG A 14 4.73 -19.19 -9.19
CA ARG A 14 4.79 -20.62 -8.85
C ARG A 14 5.97 -20.94 -7.94
N ARG A 15 7.15 -20.38 -8.23
CA ARG A 15 8.37 -20.58 -7.42
C ARG A 15 8.22 -19.95 -6.04
N GLY A 16 7.65 -18.74 -5.98
CA GLY A 16 7.33 -18.08 -4.71
C GLY A 16 6.34 -18.87 -3.86
N ALA A 17 5.33 -19.51 -4.48
CA ALA A 17 4.37 -20.35 -3.78
C ALA A 17 5.04 -21.56 -3.11
N TYR A 18 5.98 -22.24 -3.77
CA TYR A 18 6.72 -23.35 -3.16
C TYR A 18 7.58 -22.91 -1.99
N ILE A 19 8.25 -21.75 -2.08
CA ILE A 19 9.07 -21.21 -0.98
C ILE A 19 8.18 -20.93 0.24
N LEU A 20 7.04 -20.27 0.04
CA LEU A 20 6.09 -19.96 1.12
C LEU A 20 5.45 -21.22 1.71
N ALA A 21 5.17 -22.25 0.90
CA ALA A 21 4.65 -23.53 1.39
C ALA A 21 5.62 -24.22 2.35
N VAL A 22 6.92 -24.24 2.00
CA VAL A 22 7.96 -24.82 2.86
C VAL A 22 8.12 -24.01 4.15
N LEU A 23 8.18 -22.67 4.06
CA LEU A 23 8.29 -21.80 5.23
C LEU A 23 7.06 -21.90 6.15
N GLY A 24 5.86 -22.05 5.57
CA GLY A 24 4.62 -22.23 6.33
C GLY A 24 4.62 -23.51 7.16
N ILE A 25 5.09 -24.62 6.59
CA ILE A 25 5.23 -25.89 7.32
C ILE A 25 6.35 -25.79 8.36
N ALA A 26 7.48 -25.16 8.02
CA ALA A 26 8.63 -25.00 8.91
C ALA A 26 8.33 -24.14 10.15
N SER A 27 7.35 -23.22 10.06
CA SER A 27 6.87 -22.42 11.19
C SER A 27 6.16 -23.25 12.27
N ASN A 28 5.90 -24.55 12.02
CA ASN A 28 5.22 -25.47 12.93
C ASN A 28 3.91 -24.87 13.50
N PRO A 29 2.97 -24.45 12.64
CA PRO A 29 1.81 -23.66 13.05
C PRO A 29 0.95 -24.37 14.11
N TRP A 30 1.00 -25.71 14.15
CA TRP A 30 0.29 -26.52 15.14
C TRP A 30 0.66 -26.17 16.59
N GLN A 31 1.87 -25.70 16.89
CA GLN A 31 2.25 -25.30 18.24
C GLN A 31 1.50 -24.04 18.73
N ILE A 32 1.09 -23.16 17.82
CA ILE A 32 0.32 -21.96 18.17
C ILE A 32 -1.15 -22.32 18.39
N LEU A 33 -1.64 -23.38 17.73
CA LEU A 33 -3.04 -23.84 17.83
C LEU A 33 -3.32 -24.67 19.08
N THR A 34 -2.30 -25.18 19.79
CA THR A 34 -2.52 -25.99 21.01
C THR A 34 -3.12 -25.19 22.16
N SER A 35 -3.05 -23.86 22.14
CA SER A 35 -3.62 -22.98 23.16
C SER A 35 -4.32 -21.78 22.54
N ALA A 36 -5.60 -21.58 22.92
CA ALA A 36 -6.39 -20.43 22.49
C ALA A 36 -5.75 -19.09 22.92
N ALA A 37 -5.10 -19.06 24.09
CA ALA A 37 -4.43 -17.85 24.58
C ALA A 37 -3.21 -17.48 23.72
N THR A 38 -2.39 -18.47 23.36
CA THR A 38 -1.20 -18.25 22.51
C THR A 38 -1.59 -17.78 21.11
N PHE A 39 -2.65 -18.36 20.55
CA PHE A 39 -3.21 -17.94 19.27
C PHE A 39 -3.69 -16.48 19.27
N LEU A 40 -4.49 -16.08 20.27
CA LEU A 40 -5.00 -14.72 20.39
C LEU A 40 -3.87 -13.69 20.54
N THR A 41 -2.86 -14.00 21.33
CA THR A 41 -1.70 -13.12 21.51
C THR A 41 -0.88 -12.98 20.24
N ALA A 42 -0.71 -14.05 19.46
CA ALA A 42 -0.02 -13.98 18.17
C ALA A 42 -0.74 -13.06 17.17
N ILE A 43 -2.06 -13.23 17.00
CA ILE A 43 -2.87 -12.38 16.11
C ILE A 43 -2.86 -10.93 16.59
N SER A 44 -3.00 -10.73 17.89
CA SER A 44 -3.03 -9.38 18.46
C SER A 44 -1.68 -8.68 18.31
N GLY A 45 -0.56 -9.41 18.40
CA GLY A 45 0.78 -8.92 18.11
C GLY A 45 0.93 -8.39 16.67
N PHE A 46 0.44 -9.13 15.67
CA PHE A 46 0.43 -8.65 14.29
C PHE A 46 -0.40 -7.37 14.11
N GLY A 47 -1.54 -7.28 14.81
CA GLY A 47 -2.41 -6.11 14.79
C GLY A 47 -1.72 -4.81 15.22
N ILE A 48 -0.79 -4.87 16.17
CA ILE A 48 -0.04 -3.69 16.65
C ILE A 48 0.81 -3.07 15.57
N PHE A 49 1.43 -3.88 14.71
CA PHE A 49 2.33 -3.41 13.66
C PHE A 49 1.56 -3.02 12.40
N LEU A 50 0.45 -3.71 12.12
CA LEU A 50 -0.41 -3.44 10.97
C LEU A 50 -1.27 -2.19 11.16
N ALA A 51 -1.81 -1.93 12.34
CA ALA A 51 -2.60 -0.73 12.61
C ALA A 51 -1.89 0.61 12.28
N PRO A 52 -0.68 0.89 12.77
CA PRO A 52 0.08 2.09 12.44
C PRO A 52 0.48 2.14 10.96
N MET A 53 0.79 1.00 10.35
CA MET A 53 1.08 0.91 8.92
C MET A 53 -0.13 1.34 8.07
N THR A 54 -1.32 0.83 8.41
CA THR A 54 -2.58 1.25 7.77
C THR A 54 -2.87 2.74 7.99
N GLY A 55 -2.59 3.27 9.19
CA GLY A 55 -2.74 4.70 9.48
C GLY A 55 -1.87 5.59 8.58
N ILE A 56 -0.63 5.18 8.32
CA ILE A 56 0.28 5.89 7.41
C ILE A 56 -0.20 5.81 5.97
N MET A 57 -0.60 4.63 5.51
CA MET A 57 -1.15 4.46 4.15
C MET A 57 -2.38 5.34 3.93
N LEU A 58 -3.26 5.42 4.93
CA LEU A 58 -4.46 6.24 4.88
C LEU A 58 -4.11 7.74 4.86
N ALA A 59 -3.15 8.18 5.68
CA ALA A 59 -2.69 9.55 5.73
C ALA A 59 -2.02 9.99 4.42
N ASP A 60 -1.15 9.14 3.87
CA ASP A 60 -0.44 9.42 2.63
C ASP A 60 -1.42 9.55 1.46
N TYR A 61 -2.33 8.59 1.31
CA TYR A 61 -3.26 8.57 0.19
C TYR A 61 -4.35 9.67 0.29
N LEU A 62 -5.01 9.80 1.44
CA LEU A 62 -6.17 10.70 1.55
C LEU A 62 -5.80 12.15 1.83
N VAL A 63 -4.79 12.40 2.67
CA VAL A 63 -4.50 13.75 3.15
C VAL A 63 -3.32 14.36 2.42
N VAL A 64 -2.19 13.65 2.36
CA VAL A 64 -0.95 14.20 1.78
C VAL A 64 -1.06 14.28 0.26
N ARG A 65 -1.47 13.20 -0.40
CA ARG A 65 -1.54 13.11 -1.87
C ARG A 65 -2.92 13.38 -2.44
N LYS A 66 -3.94 13.52 -1.59
CA LYS A 66 -5.32 13.83 -1.99
C LYS A 66 -5.82 12.95 -3.15
N LYS A 67 -5.53 11.64 -3.10
CA LYS A 67 -5.90 10.62 -4.10
C LYS A 67 -5.21 10.74 -5.48
N THR A 68 -4.18 11.59 -5.61
CA THR A 68 -3.37 11.71 -6.83
C THR A 68 -2.12 10.83 -6.74
N LEU A 69 -1.90 9.96 -7.74
CA LEU A 69 -0.73 9.07 -7.80
C LEU A 69 -0.14 9.02 -9.21
N VAL A 70 1.19 8.99 -9.32
CA VAL A 70 1.89 8.78 -10.59
C VAL A 70 2.16 7.28 -10.72
N ILE A 71 1.38 6.61 -11.57
CA ILE A 71 1.48 5.14 -11.76
C ILE A 71 2.85 4.77 -12.35
N GLU A 72 3.36 5.58 -13.27
CA GLU A 72 4.64 5.34 -13.96
C GLU A 72 5.81 5.23 -12.98
N ASP A 73 5.87 6.17 -12.03
CA ASP A 73 6.92 6.23 -11.02
C ASP A 73 6.82 5.12 -9.97
N LEU A 74 5.67 4.46 -9.83
CA LEU A 74 5.48 3.36 -8.88
C LEU A 74 6.24 2.09 -9.28
N TYR A 75 6.52 1.93 -10.58
CA TYR A 75 7.25 0.79 -11.14
C TYR A 75 8.73 1.08 -11.40
N VAL A 76 9.20 2.30 -11.14
CA VAL A 76 10.59 2.71 -11.36
C VAL A 76 11.36 2.65 -10.03
N GLY A 77 12.27 1.69 -9.93
CA GLY A 77 13.14 1.48 -8.76
C GLY A 77 14.47 2.23 -8.82
N ASP A 78 14.50 3.44 -9.36
CA ASP A 78 15.70 4.28 -9.47
C ASP A 78 15.43 5.68 -8.90
N ALA A 79 16.50 6.47 -8.70
CA ALA A 79 16.43 7.88 -8.25
C ALA A 79 15.60 8.83 -9.14
N ARG A 80 15.12 8.34 -10.29
CA ARG A 80 14.19 9.04 -11.18
C ARG A 80 12.76 9.09 -10.65
N SER A 81 12.37 8.11 -9.84
CA SER A 81 11.03 8.01 -9.26
C SER A 81 10.84 8.99 -8.11
N ILE A 82 9.69 9.67 -8.07
CA ILE A 82 9.27 10.48 -6.91
C ILE A 82 9.15 9.65 -5.62
N TYR A 83 8.98 8.33 -5.73
CA TYR A 83 8.83 7.41 -4.61
C TYR A 83 10.17 6.80 -4.15
N TRP A 84 11.29 7.18 -4.75
CA TRP A 84 12.61 6.66 -4.35
C TRP A 84 13.13 7.24 -3.03
N TYR A 85 12.75 8.47 -2.66
CA TYR A 85 13.20 9.14 -1.42
C TYR A 85 14.72 9.01 -1.19
N SER A 86 15.16 8.63 0.01
CA SER A 86 16.56 8.37 0.32
C SER A 86 16.89 6.90 0.05
N HIS A 87 17.38 6.60 -1.15
CA HIS A 87 17.82 5.26 -1.56
C HIS A 87 16.74 4.15 -1.46
N GLY A 88 15.50 4.49 -1.74
CA GLY A 88 14.33 3.60 -1.67
C GLY A 88 13.60 3.63 -0.32
N VAL A 89 14.05 4.43 0.66
CA VAL A 89 13.47 4.45 2.02
C VAL A 89 12.77 5.77 2.34
N HIS A 90 11.50 5.66 2.70
CA HIS A 90 10.68 6.76 3.21
C HIS A 90 10.89 6.97 4.72
N TRP A 91 11.98 7.65 5.11
CA TRP A 91 12.32 7.83 6.53
C TRP A 91 11.20 8.43 7.38
N ARG A 92 10.37 9.33 6.82
CA ARG A 92 9.22 9.91 7.54
C ARG A 92 8.16 8.87 7.92
N ALA A 93 7.98 7.85 7.07
CA ALA A 93 6.99 6.80 7.29
C ALA A 93 7.49 5.86 8.38
N VAL A 94 8.79 5.52 8.34
CA VAL A 94 9.44 4.73 9.39
C VAL A 94 9.34 5.42 10.75
N LEU A 95 9.58 6.75 10.80
CA LEU A 95 9.46 7.52 12.03
C LEU A 95 8.01 7.56 12.55
N ALA A 96 7.04 7.86 11.69
CA ALA A 96 5.62 7.87 12.06
C ALA A 96 5.15 6.49 12.57
N TRP A 97 5.62 5.42 11.93
CA TRP A 97 5.30 4.04 12.32
C TRP A 97 5.88 3.69 13.69
N ALA A 98 7.14 4.08 13.94
CA ALA A 98 7.77 3.89 15.24
C ALA A 98 7.02 4.65 16.34
N LEU A 99 6.59 5.89 16.07
CA LEU A 99 5.82 6.70 17.03
C LEU A 99 4.45 6.10 17.35
N GLY A 100 3.75 5.52 16.37
CA GLY A 100 2.47 4.85 16.58
C GLY A 100 2.57 3.48 17.27
N THR A 101 3.68 2.77 17.03
CA THR A 101 3.96 1.45 17.63
C THR A 101 4.50 1.57 19.07
N TRP A 102 5.27 2.63 19.35
CA TRP A 102 5.88 2.86 20.66
C TRP A 102 4.92 2.77 21.87
N PRO A 103 3.73 3.40 21.88
CA PRO A 103 2.84 3.35 23.04
C PRO A 103 2.14 2.00 23.22
N THR A 104 1.98 1.22 22.16
CA THR A 104 1.28 -0.07 22.16
C THR A 104 2.20 -1.25 22.41
N PHE A 105 3.50 -1.09 22.13
CA PHE A 105 4.52 -2.13 22.29
C PHE A 105 4.73 -2.59 23.75
N PRO A 106 4.85 -1.71 24.76
CA PRO A 106 4.98 -2.15 26.17
C PRO A 106 3.78 -2.98 26.65
N GLY A 107 2.56 -2.62 26.23
CA GLY A 107 1.36 -3.36 26.60
C GLY A 107 1.34 -4.79 26.04
N PHE A 108 1.94 -5.01 24.88
CA PHE A 108 2.10 -6.34 24.29
C PHE A 108 3.14 -7.20 25.01
N VAL A 109 4.29 -6.62 25.36
CA VAL A 109 5.33 -7.34 26.12
C VAL A 109 4.79 -7.78 27.49
N MET A 110 4.01 -6.92 28.15
CA MET A 110 3.38 -7.27 29.43
C MET A 110 2.34 -8.40 29.28
N LEU A 111 1.57 -8.42 28.20
CA LEU A 111 0.61 -9.50 27.93
C LEU A 111 1.30 -10.85 27.72
N LEU A 112 2.52 -10.85 27.17
CA LEU A 112 3.33 -12.06 26.98
C LEU A 112 3.93 -12.59 28.29
N GLN A 113 4.25 -11.70 29.23
CA GLN A 113 4.84 -12.08 30.53
C GLN A 113 3.79 -12.49 31.54
N ASP A 114 2.77 -11.65 31.77
CA ASP A 114 1.76 -11.83 32.83
C ASP A 114 0.34 -11.49 32.32
N PRO A 115 -0.46 -12.51 31.93
CA PRO A 115 -1.81 -12.31 31.39
C PRO A 115 -2.81 -11.66 32.37
N THR A 116 -2.53 -11.70 33.67
CA THR A 116 -3.42 -11.20 34.74
C THR A 116 -3.04 -9.81 35.24
N SER A 117 -1.98 -9.19 34.70
CA SER A 117 -1.52 -7.88 35.11
C SER A 117 -2.37 -6.76 34.51
N GLU A 118 -3.25 -6.16 35.32
CA GLU A 118 -4.07 -5.00 34.95
C GLU A 118 -3.27 -3.70 35.13
N SER A 119 -2.41 -3.41 34.15
CA SER A 119 -1.65 -2.16 34.05
C SER A 119 -2.28 -1.19 33.05
N ASN A 120 -1.99 0.11 33.16
CA ASN A 120 -2.47 1.10 32.19
C ASN A 120 -2.02 0.76 30.76
N TRP A 121 -0.86 0.14 30.61
CA TRP A 121 -0.32 -0.30 29.32
C TRP A 121 -1.13 -1.44 28.69
N THR A 122 -1.63 -2.39 29.49
CA THR A 122 -2.47 -3.49 28.97
C THR A 122 -3.85 -2.98 28.55
N LYS A 123 -4.36 -1.90 29.17
CA LYS A 123 -5.58 -1.20 28.72
C LYS A 123 -5.38 -0.49 27.39
N ILE A 124 -4.24 0.20 27.20
CA ILE A 124 -3.88 0.81 25.91
C ILE A 124 -3.78 -0.25 24.82
N PHE A 125 -3.24 -1.43 25.14
CA PHE A 125 -3.14 -2.54 24.21
C PHE A 125 -4.52 -3.07 23.75
N LYS A 126 -5.52 -3.14 24.64
CA LYS A 126 -6.89 -3.55 24.28
C LYS A 126 -7.51 -2.68 23.18
N ILE A 127 -7.07 -1.42 23.05
CA ILE A 127 -7.50 -0.46 22.01
C ILE A 127 -6.37 -0.09 21.04
N ALA A 128 -5.32 -0.93 20.95
CA ALA A 128 -4.10 -0.65 20.20
C ALA A 128 -4.36 -0.31 18.73
N PHE A 129 -5.38 -0.92 18.12
CA PHE A 129 -5.72 -0.65 16.73
C PHE A 129 -6.06 0.83 16.48
N PHE A 130 -6.95 1.39 17.29
CA PHE A 130 -7.39 2.78 17.12
C PHE A 130 -6.29 3.78 17.52
N ILE A 131 -5.55 3.48 18.59
CA ILE A 131 -4.45 4.32 19.06
C ILE A 131 -3.29 4.33 18.05
N GLY A 132 -2.84 3.16 17.61
CA GLY A 132 -1.76 3.02 16.62
C GLY A 132 -2.10 3.66 15.29
N LEU A 133 -3.34 3.47 14.80
CA LEU A 133 -3.83 4.12 13.59
C LEU A 133 -3.84 5.64 13.74
N SER A 134 -4.44 6.16 14.81
CA SER A 134 -4.62 7.61 14.99
C SER A 134 -3.29 8.34 15.18
N ILE A 135 -2.40 7.80 16.03
CA ILE A 135 -1.09 8.40 16.28
C ILE A 135 -0.24 8.39 15.01
N SER A 136 -0.23 7.30 14.25
CA SER A 136 0.55 7.22 13.01
C SER A 136 -0.02 8.12 11.92
N PHE A 137 -1.35 8.21 11.82
CA PHE A 137 -2.03 9.10 10.89
C PHE A 137 -1.68 10.57 11.15
N VAL A 138 -1.81 11.02 12.40
CA VAL A 138 -1.52 12.41 12.79
C VAL A 138 -0.02 12.71 12.71
N SER A 139 0.84 11.82 13.20
CA SER A 139 2.29 12.02 13.16
C SER A 139 2.81 12.07 11.73
N PHE A 140 2.33 11.22 10.83
CA PHE A 140 2.70 11.26 9.42
C PHE A 140 2.29 12.59 8.77
N ILE A 141 1.06 13.06 9.01
CA ILE A 141 0.60 14.37 8.52
C ILE A 141 1.47 15.50 9.08
N ALA A 142 1.77 15.48 10.37
CA ALA A 142 2.61 16.50 11.00
C ALA A 142 4.03 16.54 10.40
N ILE A 143 4.63 15.37 10.19
CA ILE A 143 5.97 15.27 9.59
C ILE A 143 5.95 15.72 8.12
N CYS A 144 4.91 15.36 7.37
CA CYS A 144 4.71 15.80 5.99
C CYS A 144 4.36 17.29 5.88
N ALA A 145 3.72 17.88 6.88
CA ALA A 145 3.46 19.32 6.94
C ALA A 145 4.74 20.13 7.16
N ILE A 146 5.68 19.62 7.98
CA ILE A 146 6.98 20.24 8.22
C ILE A 146 7.91 20.07 7.01
N SER A 147 7.86 18.90 6.36
CA SER A 147 8.68 18.59 5.18
C SER A 147 7.82 17.99 4.06
N PRO A 148 7.30 18.81 3.13
CA PRO A 148 6.45 18.30 2.07
C PRO A 148 7.21 17.29 1.20
N PRO A 149 6.59 16.18 0.79
CA PRO A 149 7.19 15.27 -0.18
C PRO A 149 7.45 16.00 -1.51
N PRO A 150 8.50 15.63 -2.26
CA PRO A 150 8.75 16.19 -3.59
C PRO A 150 7.55 15.95 -4.53
N ARG A 151 7.24 16.95 -5.39
CA ARG A 151 6.25 16.86 -6.49
C ARG A 151 4.84 16.40 -6.06
N LEU A 152 4.26 17.07 -5.06
CA LEU A 152 2.85 16.89 -4.69
C LEU A 152 1.91 17.42 -5.79
N GLY A 153 0.99 16.58 -6.26
CA GLY A 153 -0.07 16.97 -7.21
C GLY A 153 0.23 16.70 -8.69
N GLU A 154 1.42 16.21 -9.03
CA GLU A 154 1.68 15.61 -10.33
C GLU A 154 1.21 14.15 -10.25
N GLY A 155 0.22 13.75 -11.04
CA GLY A 155 -0.33 12.38 -11.00
C GLY A 155 -1.73 12.30 -11.56
N LEU A 156 -2.17 11.08 -11.85
CA LEU A 156 -3.54 10.81 -12.28
C LEU A 156 -4.44 10.89 -11.05
N ASP A 157 -5.45 11.76 -11.08
CA ASP A 157 -6.54 11.72 -10.11
C ASP A 157 -7.46 10.57 -10.50
N TYR A 158 -7.77 9.66 -9.57
CA TYR A 158 -8.62 8.50 -9.85
C TYR A 158 -10.04 8.87 -10.32
N LEU A 159 -10.46 10.13 -10.14
CA LEU A 159 -11.76 10.65 -10.61
C LEU A 159 -11.68 11.40 -11.95
N ASP A 160 -10.52 11.42 -12.60
CA ASP A 160 -10.39 12.05 -13.92
C ASP A 160 -10.83 11.07 -15.02
N ASP A 161 -12.11 10.69 -15.01
CA ASP A 161 -12.77 9.93 -16.08
C ASP A 161 -12.69 10.67 -17.43
N SER A 162 -12.39 11.97 -17.42
CA SER A 162 -12.24 12.79 -18.61
C SER A 162 -11.15 12.26 -19.56
N ILE A 163 -10.12 11.58 -19.05
CA ILE A 163 -9.04 11.01 -19.86
C ILE A 163 -9.47 9.71 -20.54
N VAL A 164 -10.29 8.89 -19.87
CA VAL A 164 -10.88 7.68 -20.48
C VAL A 164 -11.90 8.09 -21.54
N LEU A 165 -12.76 9.08 -21.24
CA LEU A 165 -13.74 9.60 -22.20
C LEU A 165 -13.08 10.30 -23.39
N ALA A 166 -12.03 11.12 -23.16
CA ALA A 166 -11.30 11.77 -24.25
C ALA A 166 -10.54 10.78 -25.14
N LYS A 167 -10.02 9.67 -24.56
CA LYS A 167 -9.35 8.62 -25.32
C LYS A 167 -10.33 7.81 -26.18
N ASP A 168 -11.52 7.48 -25.64
CA ASP A 168 -12.57 6.80 -26.39
C ASP A 168 -13.18 7.70 -27.48
N ASP A 169 -13.42 8.98 -27.20
CA ASP A 169 -13.89 9.96 -28.20
C ASP A 169 -12.86 10.15 -29.32
N GLY A 170 -11.57 10.20 -28.97
CA GLY A 170 -10.46 10.27 -29.92
C GLY A 170 -10.39 9.03 -30.82
N GLN A 171 -10.49 7.83 -30.24
CA GLN A 171 -10.50 6.58 -31.02
C GLN A 171 -11.75 6.45 -31.90
N MET A 172 -12.93 6.84 -31.42
CA MET A 172 -14.15 6.84 -32.22
C MET A 172 -14.05 7.81 -33.40
N ARG A 173 -13.53 9.02 -33.20
CA ARG A 173 -13.37 10.01 -34.28
C ARG A 173 -12.39 9.54 -35.36
N ILE A 174 -11.29 8.91 -34.96
CA ILE A 174 -10.31 8.35 -35.90
C ILE A 174 -10.94 7.17 -36.67
N SER A 175 -11.62 6.26 -35.98
CA SER A 175 -12.31 5.12 -36.60
C SER A 175 -13.37 5.57 -37.62
N ASN A 176 -14.18 6.56 -37.28
CA ASN A 176 -15.21 7.10 -38.16
C ASN A 176 -14.61 7.86 -39.37
N ALA A 177 -13.51 8.58 -39.17
CA ALA A 177 -12.79 9.23 -40.26
C ALA A 177 -12.16 8.22 -41.23
N THR A 178 -11.61 7.12 -40.72
CA THR A 178 -11.09 6.03 -41.58
C THR A 178 -12.20 5.32 -42.34
N LEU A 179 -13.36 5.06 -41.71
CA LEU A 179 -14.52 4.46 -42.38
C LEU A 179 -15.03 5.35 -43.52
N SER A 180 -15.23 6.64 -43.25
CA SER A 180 -15.66 7.60 -44.28
C SER A 180 -14.67 7.74 -45.44
N ALA A 181 -13.36 7.63 -45.17
CA ALA A 181 -12.35 7.66 -46.21
C ALA A 181 -12.35 6.39 -47.07
N VAL A 182 -12.65 5.23 -46.47
CA VAL A 182 -12.78 3.95 -47.19
C VAL A 182 -14.04 3.99 -48.07
N ASP A 183 -15.18 4.43 -47.54
CA ASP A 183 -16.44 4.53 -48.30
C ASP A 183 -16.31 5.46 -49.52
N ALA A 184 -15.59 6.57 -49.38
CA ALA A 184 -15.34 7.51 -50.47
C ALA A 184 -14.40 6.98 -51.57
N LEU A 185 -13.59 5.95 -51.27
CA LEU A 185 -12.74 5.28 -52.26
C LEU A 185 -13.53 4.21 -53.03
N ASP A 186 -14.43 3.49 -52.37
CA ASP A 186 -15.29 2.49 -53.01
C ASP A 186 -16.28 3.15 -54.00
N GLU A 187 -16.87 4.30 -53.65
CA GLU A 187 -17.76 5.05 -54.55
C GLU A 187 -17.05 5.55 -55.83
N LYS A 188 -15.76 5.89 -55.73
CA LYS A 188 -14.93 6.28 -56.88
C LYS A 188 -14.50 5.09 -57.73
N ALA A 189 -14.44 3.89 -57.17
CA ALA A 189 -14.11 2.67 -57.90
C ALA A 189 -15.30 2.13 -58.71
N GLU A 190 -16.54 2.34 -58.25
CA GLU A 190 -17.76 1.95 -58.99
C GLU A 190 -18.13 2.90 -60.13
N THR A 191 -17.61 4.13 -60.12
CA THR A 191 -17.92 5.18 -61.12
C THR A 191 -16.89 5.31 -62.24
N ALA A 192 -15.84 4.48 -62.24
CA ALA A 192 -14.78 4.41 -63.26
C ALA A 192 -14.91 3.15 -64.14
#